data_AF-A0A392TMV0-F1
#
_entry.id   AF-A0A392TMV0-F1
#
_cell.length_a   1.000
_cell.length_b   1.000
_cell.length_c   1.000
_cell.angle_alpha   90.00
_cell.angle_beta   90.00
_cell.angle_gamma   90.00
#
_symmetry.space_group_name_H-M   'P 1'
#
loop_
_entity.id
_entity.type
_entity.pdbx_description
1 polymer ?
#
loop_
_entity_poly.entity_id
_entity_poly.type
_entity_poly.pdbx_seq_one_letter_code
_entity_poly.pdbx_strand_id
1 'polypeptide(L)'
;PAIRREVQAFQPLSLTQAVHLAKLKEEKFADRAPIPAKSFQQSTNVGSATLTFKSTISVALAKPHTLIKRLTPDELQDRRDKGLCYN
;
A
#
# COMPACT_ATOMS: atom_id res chain seq x y z
N PRO A 1 6.10 -1.89 -11.26
CA PRO A 1 5.12 -0.79 -10.98
C PRO A 1 3.69 -1.27 -10.64
N ALA A 2 3.14 -2.25 -11.38
CA ALA A 2 1.78 -2.76 -11.16
C ALA A 2 1.59 -3.42 -9.79
N ILE A 3 2.50 -4.31 -9.39
CA ILE A 3 2.48 -4.98 -8.07
C ILE A 3 2.51 -3.93 -6.94
N ARG A 4 3.40 -2.94 -7.02
CA ARG A 4 3.48 -1.85 -6.02
C ARG A 4 2.17 -1.08 -5.88
N ARG A 5 1.50 -0.76 -6.99
CA ARG A 5 0.18 -0.08 -6.98
C ARG A 5 -0.89 -0.95 -6.33
N GLU A 6 -0.94 -2.24 -6.67
CA GLU A 6 -1.92 -3.15 -6.10
C GLU A 6 -1.68 -3.36 -4.60
N VAL A 7 -0.43 -3.58 -4.17
CA VAL A 7 -0.08 -3.70 -2.74
C VAL A 7 -0.42 -2.41 -1.98
N GLN A 8 -0.12 -1.24 -2.54
CA GLN A 8 -0.42 0.04 -1.89
C GLN A 8 -1.93 0.31 -1.76
N ALA A 9 -2.75 -0.17 -2.70
CA ALA A 9 -4.21 -0.04 -2.62
C ALA A 9 -4.81 -0.76 -1.40
N PHE A 10 -4.14 -1.79 -0.87
CA PHE A 10 -4.55 -2.50 0.34
C PHE A 10 -4.07 -1.84 1.65
N GLN A 11 -3.28 -0.75 1.57
CA GLN A 11 -2.79 0.00 2.73
C GLN A 11 -2.23 -0.90 3.87
N PRO A 12 -1.21 -1.73 3.59
CA PRO A 12 -0.67 -2.66 4.60
C PRO A 12 -0.10 -1.90 5.80
N LEU A 13 -0.38 -2.41 7.00
CA LEU A 13 0.01 -1.79 8.27
C LEU A 13 1.42 -2.21 8.73
N SER A 14 2.01 -3.21 8.08
CA SER A 14 3.36 -3.69 8.38
C SER A 14 4.10 -4.15 7.13
N LEU A 15 5.43 -4.19 7.24
CA LEU A 15 6.29 -4.71 6.18
C LEU A 15 5.95 -6.16 5.84
N THR A 16 5.71 -6.99 6.86
CA THR A 16 5.34 -8.40 6.69
C THR A 16 4.05 -8.57 5.87
N GLN A 17 3.03 -7.75 6.15
CA GLN A 17 1.80 -7.75 5.35
C GLN A 17 2.07 -7.34 3.89
N ALA A 18 2.87 -6.29 3.68
CA ALA A 18 3.24 -5.85 2.34
C ALA A 18 3.98 -6.96 1.55
N VAL A 19 4.87 -7.71 2.20
CA VAL A 19 5.59 -8.84 1.61
C VAL A 19 4.64 -9.97 1.23
N HIS A 20 3.71 -10.36 2.10
CA HIS A 20 2.73 -11.39 1.79
C HIS A 20 1.83 -10.99 0.61
N LEU A 21 1.33 -9.75 0.61
CA LEU A 21 0.52 -9.23 -0.49
C LEU A 21 1.32 -9.19 -1.79
N ALA A 22 2.60 -8.80 -1.76
CA ALA A 22 3.46 -8.78 -2.93
C ALA A 22 3.62 -10.18 -3.55
N LYS A 23 3.88 -11.20 -2.72
CA LYS A 23 4.00 -12.60 -3.18
C LYS A 23 2.72 -13.10 -3.85
N LEU A 24 1.57 -12.87 -3.24
CA LEU A 24 0.27 -13.23 -3.82
C LEU A 24 0.02 -12.54 -5.17
N LYS A 25 0.50 -11.30 -5.34
CA LYS A 25 0.40 -10.60 -6.63
C LYS A 25 1.37 -11.18 -7.65
N GLU A 26 2.63 -11.47 -7.28
CA GLU A 26 3.61 -12.09 -8.17
C GLU A 26 3.12 -13.41 -8.76
N GLU A 27 2.55 -14.29 -7.94
CA GLU A 27 1.96 -15.56 -8.39
C GLU A 27 0.85 -15.33 -9.43
N LYS A 28 -0.10 -14.43 -9.17
CA LYS A 28 -1.15 -14.03 -10.13
C LYS A 28 -0.58 -13.50 -11.45
N PHE A 29 0.53 -12.76 -11.41
CA PHE A 29 1.17 -12.22 -12.61
C PHE A 29 1.95 -13.30 -13.38
N ALA A 30 2.51 -14.29 -12.70
CA ALA A 30 3.23 -15.41 -13.32
C ALA A 30 2.28 -16.32 -14.13
N ASP A 31 1.06 -16.57 -13.63
CA ASP A 31 0.05 -17.37 -14.35
C ASP A 31 -0.50 -16.66 -15.59
N ARG A 32 -0.40 -15.32 -15.61
CA ARG A 32 -0.80 -14.52 -16.76
C ARG A 32 0.34 -14.46 -17.76
N ALA A 33 0.52 -15.56 -18.51
CA ALA A 33 1.27 -15.57 -19.75
C ALA A 33 0.92 -14.32 -20.59
N PRO A 34 1.86 -13.75 -21.37
CA PRO A 34 1.63 -12.52 -22.10
C PRO A 34 0.64 -12.80 -23.24
N ILE A 35 -0.65 -12.72 -22.93
CA ILE A 35 -1.69 -12.61 -23.92
C ILE A 35 -1.37 -11.30 -24.65
N PRO A 36 -1.10 -11.32 -25.98
CA PRO A 36 -0.82 -10.11 -26.70
C PRO A 36 -1.96 -9.14 -26.44
N ALA A 37 -1.62 -7.96 -25.93
CA ALA A 37 -2.58 -6.91 -25.67
C ALA A 37 -3.18 -6.48 -27.01
N LYS A 38 -4.27 -7.14 -27.42
CA LYS A 38 -5.22 -6.51 -28.32
C LYS A 38 -5.65 -5.26 -27.57
N SER A 39 -5.34 -4.10 -28.14
CA SER A 39 -5.85 -2.80 -27.73
C SER A 39 -7.34 -2.94 -27.50
N PHE A 40 -7.75 -3.15 -26.25
CA PHE A 40 -9.15 -3.06 -25.87
C PHE A 40 -9.49 -1.58 -25.93
N GLN A 41 -9.94 -1.17 -27.12
CA GLN A 41 -10.81 -0.02 -27.24
C GLN A 41 -11.88 -0.16 -26.16
N GLN A 42 -12.02 0.88 -25.34
CA GLN A 42 -13.12 1.00 -24.40
C GLN A 42 -14.42 0.98 -25.21
N SER A 43 -14.99 -0.20 -25.40
CA SER A 43 -16.36 -0.34 -25.91
C SER A 43 -17.27 -0.18 -24.70
N THR A 44 -17.93 0.97 -24.65
CA THR A 44 -19.10 1.22 -23.81
C THR A 44 -20.20 0.25 -24.21
N ASN A 45 -20.31 -0.89 -23.51
CA ASN A 45 -21.51 -1.72 -23.58
C ASN A 45 -22.19 -1.73 -22.21
N VAL A 46 -23.32 -1.02 -22.20
CA VAL A 46 -24.35 -1.00 -21.18
C VAL A 46 -24.82 -2.43 -20.86
N GLY A 47 -24.42 -2.93 -19.70
CA GLY A 47 -24.92 -4.16 -19.10
C GLY A 47 -25.33 -3.86 -17.68
N SER A 48 -26.60 -3.51 -17.50
CA SER A 48 -27.22 -3.30 -16.20
C SER A 48 -27.14 -4.59 -15.37
N ALA A 49 -26.25 -4.61 -14.39
CA ALA A 49 -26.41 -5.44 -13.20
C ALA A 49 -26.30 -4.48 -12.01
N THR A 50 -27.46 -4.12 -11.47
CA THR A 50 -27.64 -3.35 -10.24
C THR A 50 -27.00 -4.12 -9.08
N LEU A 51 -25.73 -3.86 -8.84
CA LEU A 51 -25.06 -4.30 -7.64
C LEU A 51 -25.39 -3.30 -6.53
N THR A 52 -26.42 -3.62 -5.76
CA THR A 52 -26.76 -2.92 -4.51
C THR A 52 -25.71 -3.26 -3.45
N PHE A 53 -24.49 -2.74 -3.62
CA PHE A 53 -23.53 -2.75 -2.53
C PHE A 53 -23.85 -1.58 -1.60
N LYS A 54 -24.32 -1.92 -0.42
CA LYS A 54 -24.58 -0.98 0.66
C LYS A 54 -23.25 -0.32 1.03
N SER A 55 -23.13 0.96 0.73
CA SER A 55 -22.02 1.80 1.16
C SER A 55 -22.13 2.02 2.67
N THR A 56 -21.60 1.09 3.47
CA THR A 56 -21.57 1.24 4.93
C THR A 56 -20.28 0.66 5.49
N ILE A 57 -19.25 1.50 5.55
CA ILE A 57 -18.63 1.90 6.81
C ILE A 57 -17.65 3.04 6.47
N SER A 58 -18.03 4.26 6.86
CA SER A 58 -17.05 5.32 7.09
C SER A 58 -16.42 4.98 8.44
N VAL A 59 -15.29 4.26 8.45
CA VAL A 59 -14.41 4.33 9.63
C VAL A 59 -13.72 5.66 9.50
N ALA A 60 -14.06 6.60 10.39
CA ALA A 60 -13.29 7.82 10.55
C ALA A 60 -11.81 7.45 10.63
N LEU A 61 -11.05 7.95 9.66
CA LEU A 61 -9.61 7.76 9.56
C LEU A 61 -8.97 8.35 10.83
N ALA A 62 -8.81 7.53 11.86
CA ALA A 62 -7.84 7.81 12.90
C ALA A 62 -6.49 7.81 12.18
N LYS A 63 -5.97 9.02 11.90
CA LYS A 63 -4.60 9.20 11.45
C LYS A 63 -3.73 8.30 12.35
N PRO A 64 -2.88 7.43 11.81
CA PRO A 64 -1.79 6.91 12.61
C PRO A 64 -0.90 8.12 12.91
N HIS A 65 -1.24 8.83 13.97
CA HIS A 65 -0.33 9.73 14.64
C HIS A 65 0.72 8.80 15.23
N THR A 66 1.65 8.35 14.39
CA THR A 66 2.94 7.95 14.89
C THR A 66 3.43 9.20 15.60
N LEU A 67 3.35 9.19 16.93
CA LEU A 67 4.10 10.09 17.79
C LEU A 67 5.56 9.74 17.52
N ILE A 68 6.07 10.10 16.34
CA ILE A 68 7.49 10.14 16.09
C ILE A 68 7.94 11.28 16.98
N LYS A 69 8.34 10.94 18.22
CA LYS A 69 9.00 11.87 19.12
C LYS A 69 10.24 12.34 18.37
N ARG A 70 10.15 13.53 17.78
CA ARG A 70 11.32 14.21 17.27
C ARG A 70 12.17 14.53 18.49
N LEU A 71 13.35 13.93 18.54
CA LEU A 71 14.34 14.27 19.56
C LEU A 71 14.58 15.76 19.50
N THR A 72 14.61 16.40 20.66
CA THR A 72 15.08 17.79 20.75
C THR A 72 16.56 17.86 20.35
N PRO A 73 17.09 19.04 20.01
CA PRO A 73 18.50 19.20 19.72
C PRO A 73 19.41 18.65 20.83
N ASP A 74 19.02 18.83 22.08
CA ASP A 74 19.76 18.35 23.26
C ASP A 74 19.75 16.83 23.36
N GLU A 75 18.58 16.19 23.21
CA GLU A 75 18.47 14.73 23.22
C GLU A 75 19.24 14.07 22.06
N LEU A 76 19.37 14.78 20.94
CA LEU A 76 20.18 14.32 19.81
C LEU A 76 21.68 14.45 20.08
N GLN A 77 22.11 15.47 20.82
CA GLN A 77 23.49 15.65 21.24
C GLN A 77 23.93 14.58 22.25
N ASP A 78 23.10 14.29 23.26
CA ASP A 78 23.36 13.21 24.22
C ASP A 78 23.56 11.85 23.53
N ARG A 79 22.85 11.61 22.42
CA ARG A 79 23.01 10.40 21.61
C ARG A 79 24.31 10.39 20.81
N ARG A 80 24.79 11.54 20.34
CA ARG A 80 26.12 11.66 19.71
C ARG A 80 27.23 11.39 20.71
N ASP A 81 27.15 11.98 21.90
CA ASP A 81 28.16 11.83 22.96
C ASP A 81 28.23 10.38 23.48
N LYS A 82 27.10 9.66 23.46
CA LYS A 82 27.02 8.23 23.80
C LYS A 82 27.40 7.29 22.65
N GLY A 83 27.77 7.80 21.47
CA GLY A 83 28.09 6.98 20.29
C GLY A 83 26.89 6.19 19.74
N LEU A 84 25.66 6.63 20.04
CA LEU A 84 24.40 6.00 19.61
C LEU A 84 23.81 6.64 18.34
N CYS A 85 24.47 7.68 17.83
CA CYS A 85 24.12 8.34 16.58
C CYS A 85 25.39 8.56 15.77
N TYR A 86 25.42 8.01 14.56
CA TYR A 86 26.48 8.21 13.58
C TYR A 86 25.94 9.12 12.48
N ASN A 87 26.20 10.42 12.61
CA ASN A 87 25.97 11.44 11.60
C ASN A 87 27.12 12.44 11.68
#